data_AF-A0A4Q4N602-F1
#
_entry.id   AF-A0A4Q4N602-F1
#
_cell.length_a   1.000
_cell.length_b   1.000
_cell.length_c   1.000
_cell.angle_alpha   90.00
_cell.angle_beta   90.00
_cell.angle_gamma   90.00
#
_symmetry.space_group_name_H-M   'P 1'
#
loop_
_entity.id
_entity.type
_entity.pdbx_description
1 polymer ?
#
loop_
_entity_poly.entity_id
_entity_poly.type
_entity_poly.pdbx_seq_one_letter_code
_entity_poly.pdbx_strand_id
1 'polypeptide(L)'
;MKPKKFLLDRLPGIRWAPHDIPSTESSSSKPKSRNPFALKSSAPQHGAVRLRKSTLSLTSEPDVEVDVRTHAQGQSIFFARLPIELRRMVYEYSEAIPYLYSAHTFSLLHITHLLYLPSSIPQPRLDSIRTLHLRWAIRALPYLRRGPSNRLAYREDTANWEKGWGIIAGMQGLRHLQVMLIDPSPQQLWEANWVELEDILLDSVRAVKRPRDAVVILPYPSCRTDWDMGDSTVRLRVLDNGLGTGGDED
;
A
#
# COMPACT_ATOMS: atom_id res chain seq x y z
N MET A 1 -13.96 32.15 34.33
CA MET A 1 -14.23 31.02 33.41
C MET A 1 -12.92 30.55 32.81
N LYS A 2 -12.54 29.29 33.05
CA LYS A 2 -11.26 28.68 32.59
C LYS A 2 -11.52 27.89 31.30
N PRO A 3 -10.69 27.96 30.24
CA PRO A 3 -10.83 27.07 29.10
C PRO A 3 -10.25 25.69 29.42
N LYS A 4 -10.91 24.68 28.84
CA LYS A 4 -10.85 23.26 29.19
C LYS A 4 -9.58 22.58 28.71
N LYS A 5 -8.99 21.78 29.60
CA LYS A 5 -7.93 20.79 29.33
C LYS A 5 -8.56 19.62 28.56
N PHE A 6 -8.29 19.48 27.26
CA PHE A 6 -8.71 18.27 26.52
C PHE A 6 -7.81 17.91 25.32
N LEU A 7 -6.54 18.36 25.32
CA LEU A 7 -5.58 18.06 24.26
C LEU A 7 -4.26 17.45 24.75
N LEU A 8 -4.21 16.94 25.98
CA LEU A 8 -3.00 16.32 26.55
C LEU A 8 -3.13 14.82 26.86
N ASP A 9 -4.32 14.23 26.75
CA ASP A 9 -4.56 12.81 27.11
C ASP A 9 -4.59 11.84 25.92
N ARG A 10 -4.06 12.24 24.74
CA ARG A 10 -4.07 11.40 23.52
C ARG A 10 -2.72 11.13 22.86
N LEU A 11 -1.63 11.19 23.62
CA LEU A 11 -0.33 10.68 23.14
C LEU A 11 0.12 9.52 24.03
N PRO A 12 0.26 8.29 23.50
CA PRO A 12 0.89 7.21 24.24
C PRO A 12 2.34 7.60 24.54
N GLY A 13 2.66 7.63 25.84
CA GLY A 13 3.96 8.03 26.36
C GLY A 13 5.06 7.05 25.97
N ILE A 14 5.71 7.31 24.83
CA ILE A 14 7.02 6.74 24.50
C ILE A 14 8.05 7.75 25.02
N ARG A 15 8.47 7.58 26.29
CA ARG A 15 9.69 8.21 26.79
C ARG A 15 10.86 7.36 26.32
N TRP A 16 11.50 7.78 25.24
CA TRP A 16 12.81 7.23 24.87
C TRP A 16 13.85 7.78 25.85
N ALA A 17 14.54 6.90 26.58
CA ALA A 17 15.67 7.23 27.43
C ALA A 17 16.87 6.36 26.99
N PRO A 18 18.00 6.95 26.56
CA PRO A 18 19.19 6.18 26.25
C PRO A 18 19.73 5.49 27.51
N HIS A 19 20.04 4.19 27.41
CA HIS A 19 20.49 3.35 28.53
C HIS A 19 21.95 3.56 28.95
N ASP A 20 22.69 4.47 28.31
CA ASP A 20 24.15 4.55 28.45
C ASP A 20 24.67 5.66 29.39
N ILE A 21 23.86 6.12 30.35
CA ILE A 21 24.32 7.10 31.35
C ILE A 21 24.37 6.42 32.73
N PRO A 22 25.55 6.22 33.35
CA PRO A 22 25.65 5.64 34.67
C PRO A 22 24.97 6.54 35.71
N SER A 23 24.11 5.93 36.52
CA SER A 23 23.32 6.60 37.57
C SER A 23 24.21 6.97 38.74
N THR A 24 24.37 8.27 39.03
CA THR A 24 25.05 8.73 40.25
C THR A 24 24.02 9.16 41.28
N GLU A 25 24.08 8.57 42.47
CA GLU A 25 23.19 8.83 43.60
C GLU A 25 23.23 10.29 44.09
N SER A 26 22.13 10.65 44.74
CA SER A 26 21.76 11.98 45.20
C SER A 26 22.64 12.55 46.32
N SER A 27 23.04 13.81 46.18
CA SER A 27 23.32 14.67 47.33
C SER A 27 22.70 16.05 47.12
N SER A 28 21.87 16.48 48.07
CA SER A 28 21.17 17.75 48.05
C SER A 28 22.13 18.94 48.17
N SER A 29 22.01 19.92 47.26
CA SER A 29 22.23 21.33 47.60
C SER A 29 21.55 22.22 46.54
N LYS A 30 20.88 23.28 47.02
CA LYS A 30 20.04 24.20 46.24
C LYS A 30 20.81 24.87 45.09
N PRO A 31 20.27 24.98 43.87
CA PRO A 31 20.89 25.79 42.84
C PRO A 31 20.45 27.26 42.93
N LYS A 32 21.45 28.14 43.07
CA LYS A 32 21.36 29.59 42.83
C LYS A 32 20.93 29.83 41.38
N SER A 33 19.89 30.66 41.21
CA SER A 33 19.48 31.23 39.93
C SER A 33 20.65 32.00 39.28
N ARG A 34 21.13 31.50 38.14
CA ARG A 34 21.93 32.25 37.15
C ARG A 34 21.48 31.82 35.76
N ASN A 35 20.49 32.52 35.20
CA ASN A 35 20.15 32.43 33.78
C ASN A 35 21.26 33.08 32.95
N PRO A 36 21.94 32.37 32.03
CA PRO A 36 22.88 33.00 31.09
C PRO A 36 22.24 33.40 29.75
N PHE A 37 20.94 33.13 29.55
CA PHE A 37 20.25 33.42 28.29
C PHE A 37 19.12 34.42 28.48
N ALA A 38 19.48 35.69 28.64
CA ALA A 38 18.61 36.81 28.31
C ALA A 38 18.93 37.27 26.88
N LEU A 39 18.43 36.56 25.88
CA LEU A 39 18.44 37.03 24.50
C LEU A 39 17.34 38.09 24.36
N LYS A 40 17.76 39.36 24.35
CA LYS A 40 16.95 40.47 23.87
C LYS A 40 16.48 40.12 22.46
N SER A 41 15.19 40.28 22.18
CA SER A 41 14.63 40.17 20.83
C SER A 41 15.16 41.31 19.96
N SER A 42 16.28 41.10 19.28
CA SER A 42 16.62 41.89 18.10
C SER A 42 16.01 41.19 16.89
N ALA A 43 15.16 41.91 16.15
CA ALA A 43 14.72 41.47 14.83
C ALA A 43 15.96 41.18 13.96
N PRO A 44 16.02 40.05 13.23
CA PRO A 44 17.13 39.78 12.34
C PRO A 44 17.10 40.80 11.18
N GLN A 45 18.12 41.64 11.11
CA GLN A 45 18.38 42.46 9.94
C GLN A 45 18.63 41.53 8.74
N HIS A 46 17.72 41.53 7.77
CA HIS A 46 17.89 40.83 6.52
C HIS A 46 19.02 41.47 5.71
N GLY A 47 20.25 40.97 5.90
CA GLY A 47 21.29 41.10 4.88
C GLY A 47 20.86 40.28 3.66
N ALA A 48 20.68 40.95 2.52
CA ALA A 48 20.35 40.30 1.26
C ALA A 48 21.33 39.16 0.97
N VAL A 49 20.79 37.96 0.77
CA VAL A 49 21.55 36.77 0.38
C VAL A 49 22.24 37.05 -0.96
N ARG A 50 23.56 37.21 -0.95
CA ARG A 50 24.34 37.32 -2.19
C ARG A 50 24.28 35.98 -2.92
N LEU A 51 23.60 35.95 -4.06
CA LEU A 51 23.71 34.90 -5.07
C LEU A 51 25.18 34.67 -5.40
N ARG A 52 25.70 33.46 -5.14
CA ARG A 52 26.94 33.00 -5.77
C ARG A 52 26.64 32.86 -7.27
N LYS A 53 27.21 33.76 -8.07
CA LYS A 53 27.22 33.62 -9.52
C LYS A 53 28.02 32.36 -9.89
N SER A 54 27.34 31.33 -10.35
CA SER A 54 27.99 30.21 -11.04
C SER A 54 28.40 30.67 -12.44
N THR A 55 29.66 30.43 -12.82
CA THR A 55 30.31 30.84 -14.08
C THR A 55 29.81 30.08 -15.32
N LEU A 56 28.75 29.28 -15.21
CA LEU A 56 28.17 28.55 -16.34
C LEU A 56 26.85 29.20 -16.74
N SER A 57 26.91 30.11 -17.73
CA SER A 57 25.75 30.70 -18.37
C SER A 57 25.22 29.74 -19.44
N LEU A 58 24.30 28.86 -19.06
CA LEU A 58 23.41 28.22 -20.04
C LEU A 58 22.35 29.26 -20.42
N THR A 59 22.46 29.80 -21.62
CA THR A 59 21.52 30.78 -22.18
C THR A 59 20.22 30.07 -22.57
N SER A 60 19.34 29.83 -21.60
CA SER A 60 17.93 29.54 -21.87
C SER A 60 17.12 30.78 -21.53
N GLU A 61 16.36 31.27 -22.49
CA GLU A 61 15.40 32.36 -22.25
C GLU A 61 14.35 31.89 -21.23
N PRO A 62 14.00 32.72 -20.23
CA PRO A 62 13.01 32.36 -19.23
C PRO A 62 11.63 32.30 -19.87
N ASP A 63 11.11 31.09 -20.06
CA ASP A 63 9.75 30.85 -20.54
C ASP A 63 8.77 30.89 -19.36
N VAL A 64 8.03 32.00 -19.27
CA VAL A 64 7.09 32.30 -18.19
C VAL A 64 6.02 31.22 -18.06
N GLU A 65 5.66 30.55 -19.16
CA GLU A 65 4.61 29.52 -19.14
C GLU A 65 5.10 28.19 -18.54
N VAL A 66 6.41 27.89 -18.69
CA VAL A 66 7.06 26.71 -18.11
C VAL A 66 7.39 26.93 -16.64
N ASP A 67 7.82 28.13 -16.25
CA ASP A 67 8.10 28.50 -14.85
C ASP A 67 6.83 28.54 -13.99
N VAL A 68 5.67 28.87 -14.56
CA VAL A 68 4.38 28.83 -13.83
C VAL A 68 3.91 27.40 -13.55
N ARG A 69 4.23 26.44 -14.43
CA ARG A 69 3.92 25.01 -14.22
C ARG A 69 4.93 24.32 -13.31
N THR A 70 6.14 24.85 -13.23
CA THR A 70 7.24 24.24 -12.50
C THR A 70 7.53 25.09 -11.28
N HIS A 71 6.84 24.81 -10.16
CA HIS A 71 7.29 25.34 -8.87
C HIS A 71 8.78 25.01 -8.73
N ALA A 72 9.63 26.03 -8.63
CA ALA A 72 11.03 25.84 -8.31
C ALA A 72 11.10 24.90 -7.11
N GLN A 73 11.51 23.66 -7.36
CA GLN A 73 11.65 22.63 -6.34
C GLN A 73 12.91 22.97 -5.55
N GLY A 74 12.85 24.08 -4.83
CA GLY A 74 13.79 24.43 -3.80
C GLY A 74 13.77 23.27 -2.84
N GLN A 75 14.86 22.49 -2.87
CA GLN A 75 15.27 21.53 -1.86
C GLN A 75 14.60 21.91 -0.55
N SER A 76 13.60 21.12 -0.11
CA SER A 76 12.82 21.43 1.09
C SER A 76 13.82 21.85 2.19
N ILE A 77 13.64 23.04 2.77
CA ILE A 77 14.60 23.60 3.74
C ILE A 77 14.80 22.62 4.91
N PHE A 78 13.77 21.82 5.20
CA PHE A 78 13.83 20.71 6.13
C PHE A 78 14.78 19.59 5.66
N PHE A 79 14.63 19.13 4.41
CA PHE A 79 15.53 18.13 3.81
C PHE A 79 16.98 18.60 3.75
N ALA A 80 17.22 19.86 3.38
CA ALA A 80 18.57 20.44 3.35
C ALA A 80 19.25 20.47 4.72
N ARG A 81 18.48 20.44 5.81
CA ARG A 81 18.97 20.37 7.19
C ARG A 81 19.20 18.95 7.71
N LEU A 82 18.80 17.93 6.96
CA LEU A 82 19.10 16.54 7.35
C LEU A 82 20.60 16.25 7.17
N PRO A 83 21.20 15.47 8.09
CA PRO A 83 22.52 14.87 7.89
C PRO A 83 22.65 14.22 6.51
N ILE A 84 23.85 14.26 5.94
CA ILE A 84 24.10 13.84 4.56
C ILE A 84 23.76 12.36 4.34
N GLU A 85 23.91 11.53 5.36
CA GLU A 85 23.59 10.12 5.39
C GLU A 85 22.09 9.91 5.19
N LEU A 86 21.25 10.65 5.94
CA LEU A 86 19.80 10.56 5.82
C LEU A 86 19.30 11.08 4.48
N ARG A 87 19.90 12.15 3.96
CA ARG A 87 19.57 12.64 2.61
C ARG A 87 19.87 11.58 1.56
N ARG A 88 21.06 10.97 1.61
CA ARG A 88 21.47 9.92 0.69
C ARG A 88 20.51 8.74 0.74
N MET A 89 20.17 8.25 1.93
CA MET A 89 19.20 7.15 2.09
C MET A 89 17.84 7.48 1.47
N VAL A 90 17.33 8.70 1.66
CA VAL A 90 16.04 9.09 1.07
C VAL A 90 16.12 9.20 -0.45
N TYR A 91 17.20 9.74 -1.00
CA TYR A 91 17.39 9.81 -2.44
C TYR A 91 17.49 8.41 -3.06
N GLU A 92 18.34 7.54 -2.52
CA GLU A 92 18.48 6.16 -2.96
C GLU A 92 17.13 5.41 -2.89
N TYR A 93 16.38 5.58 -1.80
CA TYR A 93 15.03 5.02 -1.69
C TYR A 93 14.08 5.57 -2.75
N SER A 94 14.08 6.90 -2.97
CA SER A 94 13.20 7.55 -3.95
C SER A 94 13.48 7.12 -5.39
N GLU A 95 14.75 6.89 -5.72
CA GLU A 95 15.20 6.41 -7.03
C GLU A 95 14.86 4.92 -7.22
N ALA A 96 14.94 4.12 -6.17
CA ALA A 96 14.64 2.69 -6.22
C ALA A 96 13.13 2.39 -6.31
N ILE A 97 12.27 3.28 -5.81
CA ILE A 97 10.82 3.05 -5.71
C ILE A 97 10.16 2.61 -7.03
N PRO A 98 10.37 3.29 -8.19
CA PRO A 98 9.76 2.86 -9.43
C PRO A 98 10.17 1.44 -9.82
N TYR A 99 11.42 1.06 -9.57
CA TYR A 99 11.90 -0.29 -9.83
C TYR A 99 11.26 -1.29 -8.88
N LEU A 100 11.20 -0.99 -7.58
CA LEU A 100 10.64 -1.89 -6.56
C LEU A 100 9.16 -2.21 -6.80
N TYR A 101 8.32 -1.22 -7.08
CA TYR A 101 6.88 -1.45 -7.16
C TYR A 101 6.37 -1.68 -8.58
N SER A 102 6.98 -1.05 -9.59
CA SER A 102 6.43 -1.10 -10.95
C SER A 102 7.04 -2.18 -11.83
N ALA A 103 8.28 -2.60 -11.59
CA ALA A 103 8.95 -3.62 -12.39
C ALA A 103 8.75 -5.05 -11.85
N HIS A 104 8.47 -5.19 -10.55
CA HIS A 104 8.39 -6.50 -9.90
C HIS A 104 7.00 -7.12 -9.99
N THR A 105 6.99 -8.45 -10.04
CA THR A 105 5.79 -9.28 -9.88
C THR A 105 5.53 -9.56 -8.41
N PHE A 106 4.44 -9.01 -7.88
CA PHE A 106 4.03 -9.26 -6.51
C PHE A 106 3.26 -10.57 -6.44
N SER A 107 3.89 -11.60 -5.89
CA SER A 107 3.28 -12.93 -5.70
C SER A 107 2.82 -13.11 -4.27
N LEU A 108 1.50 -13.06 -4.04
CA LEU A 108 0.86 -13.22 -2.75
C LEU A 108 0.33 -14.66 -2.62
N LEU A 109 0.90 -15.43 -1.69
CA LEU A 109 0.51 -16.83 -1.48
C LEU A 109 -0.81 -16.98 -0.68
N HIS A 110 -1.23 -15.91 -0.01
CA HIS A 110 -2.42 -15.89 0.85
C HIS A 110 -3.15 -14.56 0.74
N ILE A 111 -4.49 -14.62 0.83
CA ILE A 111 -5.36 -13.43 0.83
C ILE A 111 -5.04 -12.43 1.94
N THR A 112 -4.59 -12.91 3.10
CA THR A 112 -4.25 -12.04 4.23
C THR A 112 -3.19 -11.01 3.84
N HIS A 113 -2.21 -11.38 3.01
CA HIS A 113 -1.19 -10.44 2.54
C HIS A 113 -1.79 -9.31 1.70
N LEU A 114 -2.80 -9.61 0.86
CA LEU A 114 -3.51 -8.59 0.10
C LEU A 114 -4.31 -7.67 1.03
N LEU A 115 -5.01 -8.23 2.03
CA LEU A 115 -5.84 -7.47 2.96
C LEU A 115 -5.04 -6.51 3.85
N TYR A 116 -3.79 -6.87 4.18
CA TYR A 116 -2.86 -6.02 4.94
C TYR A 116 -2.01 -5.10 4.07
N LEU A 117 -2.02 -5.27 2.74
CA LEU A 117 -1.18 -4.49 1.84
C LEU A 117 -1.45 -2.97 1.96
N PRO A 118 -2.71 -2.48 1.96
CA PRO A 118 -2.98 -1.04 2.07
C PRO A 118 -2.54 -0.42 3.39
N SER A 119 -2.47 -1.20 4.47
CA SER A 119 -1.95 -0.72 5.77
C SER A 119 -0.43 -0.78 5.86
N SER A 120 0.21 -1.59 5.03
CA SER A 120 1.66 -1.86 5.10
C SER A 120 2.47 -0.98 4.16
N ILE A 121 1.87 -0.49 3.07
CA ILE A 121 2.53 0.41 2.13
C ILE A 121 1.69 1.67 1.86
N PRO A 122 2.32 2.84 1.64
CA PRO A 122 1.60 4.05 1.29
C PRO A 122 0.78 3.89 0.00
N GLN A 123 -0.40 4.52 -0.06
CA GLN A 123 -1.31 4.45 -1.21
C GLN A 123 -0.62 4.73 -2.57
N PRO A 124 0.25 5.76 -2.72
CA PRO A 124 0.94 5.99 -4.01
C PRO A 124 1.85 4.84 -4.45
N ARG A 125 2.31 4.00 -3.51
CA ARG A 125 3.13 2.81 -3.80
C ARG A 125 2.27 1.63 -4.18
N LEU A 126 1.17 1.41 -3.47
CA LEU A 126 0.14 0.42 -3.83
C LEU A 126 -0.33 0.65 -5.27
N ASP A 127 -0.62 1.90 -5.61
CA ASP A 127 -1.09 2.30 -6.94
C ASP A 127 -0.02 2.21 -8.02
N SER A 128 1.26 2.06 -7.67
CA SER A 128 2.35 1.87 -8.64
C SER A 128 2.61 0.42 -9.00
N ILE A 129 2.00 -0.53 -8.28
CA ILE A 129 2.11 -1.97 -8.55
C ILE A 129 1.48 -2.30 -9.90
N ARG A 130 2.25 -2.96 -10.79
CA ARG A 130 1.80 -3.30 -12.14
C ARG A 130 1.42 -4.77 -12.33
N THR A 131 2.04 -5.68 -11.60
CA THR A 131 1.83 -7.12 -11.77
C THR A 131 1.54 -7.76 -10.42
N LEU A 132 0.35 -8.35 -10.28
CA LEU A 132 -0.11 -9.02 -9.06
C LEU A 132 -0.52 -10.45 -9.37
N HIS A 133 0.14 -11.40 -8.72
CA HIS A 133 -0.26 -12.81 -8.69
C HIS A 133 -0.77 -13.12 -7.29
N LEU A 134 -1.97 -13.69 -7.20
CA LEU A 134 -2.60 -14.02 -5.93
C LEU A 134 -3.03 -15.47 -5.93
N ARG A 135 -2.61 -16.20 -4.92
CA ARG A 135 -3.15 -17.51 -4.57
C ARG A 135 -4.14 -17.34 -3.42
N TRP A 136 -5.40 -17.66 -3.66
CA TRP A 136 -6.48 -17.48 -2.69
C TRP A 136 -7.12 -18.82 -2.35
N ALA A 137 -6.80 -19.34 -1.17
CA ALA A 137 -7.41 -20.54 -0.64
C ALA A 137 -8.77 -20.24 0.00
N ILE A 138 -9.84 -20.88 -0.47
CA ILE A 138 -11.21 -20.78 0.00
C ILE A 138 -11.37 -21.70 1.21
N ARG A 139 -11.01 -21.20 2.41
CA ARG A 139 -11.18 -21.97 3.64
C ARG A 139 -12.63 -22.02 4.13
N ALA A 140 -13.38 -20.99 3.78
CA ALA A 140 -14.79 -20.84 4.07
C ALA A 140 -15.44 -20.12 2.89
N LEU A 141 -16.58 -20.64 2.42
CA LEU A 141 -17.22 -20.18 1.21
C LEU A 141 -17.93 -18.82 1.43
N PRO A 142 -17.55 -17.74 0.72
CA PRO A 142 -18.25 -16.47 0.79
C PRO A 142 -19.71 -16.60 0.38
N TYR A 143 -20.58 -15.78 0.97
CA TYR A 143 -22.03 -15.76 0.73
C TYR A 143 -22.81 -17.03 1.09
N LEU A 144 -22.15 -18.12 1.51
CA LEU A 144 -22.84 -19.32 1.96
C LEU A 144 -23.77 -18.99 3.13
N ARG A 145 -25.01 -19.45 3.04
CA ARG A 145 -26.02 -19.29 4.09
C ARG A 145 -26.35 -20.64 4.69
N ARG A 146 -26.51 -20.70 6.01
CA ARG A 146 -26.80 -21.95 6.72
C ARG A 146 -28.02 -21.85 7.61
N GLY A 147 -28.85 -22.90 7.54
CA GLY A 147 -30.00 -23.09 8.43
C GLY A 147 -31.21 -22.21 8.11
N PRO A 148 -32.27 -22.30 8.92
CA PRO A 148 -33.57 -21.66 8.63
C PRO A 148 -33.52 -20.13 8.75
N SER A 149 -32.49 -19.60 9.40
CA SER A 149 -32.34 -18.17 9.66
C SER A 149 -31.82 -17.35 8.47
N ASN A 150 -31.46 -18.01 7.36
CA ASN A 150 -30.93 -17.38 6.14
C ASN A 150 -29.73 -16.44 6.40
N ARG A 151 -28.97 -16.69 7.49
CA ARG A 151 -27.78 -15.91 7.87
C ARG A 151 -26.55 -16.44 7.14
N LEU A 152 -25.63 -15.53 6.84
CA LEU A 152 -24.31 -15.88 6.33
C LEU A 152 -23.59 -16.79 7.34
N ALA A 153 -23.15 -17.96 6.86
CA ALA A 153 -22.38 -18.92 7.64
C ALA A 153 -20.98 -18.37 7.97
N TYR A 154 -20.39 -17.64 7.01
CA TYR A 154 -19.02 -17.13 7.09
C TYR A 154 -18.99 -15.63 6.77
N ARG A 155 -19.42 -14.81 7.75
CA ARG A 155 -19.52 -13.35 7.57
C ARG A 155 -18.16 -12.70 7.33
N GLU A 156 -17.12 -13.14 8.06
CA GLU A 156 -15.77 -12.58 7.92
C GLU A 156 -15.16 -12.91 6.56
N ASP A 157 -15.29 -14.15 6.08
CA ASP A 157 -14.81 -14.55 4.76
C ASP A 157 -15.55 -13.82 3.63
N THR A 158 -16.85 -13.57 3.81
CA THR A 158 -17.62 -12.74 2.87
C THR A 158 -17.08 -11.30 2.82
N ALA A 159 -16.84 -10.69 3.98
CA ALA A 159 -16.24 -9.35 4.03
C ALA A 159 -14.81 -9.32 3.47
N ASN A 160 -14.02 -10.38 3.69
CA ASN A 160 -12.68 -10.51 3.15
C ASN A 160 -12.69 -10.69 1.63
N TRP A 161 -13.69 -11.40 1.09
CA TRP A 161 -13.92 -11.53 -0.36
C TRP A 161 -14.13 -10.17 -1.01
N GLU A 162 -15.14 -9.43 -0.53
CA GLU A 162 -15.49 -8.11 -1.02
C GLU A 162 -14.33 -7.12 -0.88
N LYS A 163 -13.68 -7.11 0.29
CA LYS A 163 -12.55 -6.23 0.55
C LYS A 163 -11.34 -6.56 -0.32
N GLY A 164 -11.03 -7.84 -0.51
CA GLY A 164 -9.90 -8.29 -1.33
C GLY A 164 -10.06 -7.83 -2.78
N TRP A 165 -11.20 -8.11 -3.39
CA TRP A 165 -11.52 -7.64 -4.74
C TRP A 165 -11.60 -6.13 -4.84
N GLY A 166 -12.15 -5.45 -3.82
CA GLY A 166 -12.18 -3.99 -3.74
C GLY A 166 -10.78 -3.37 -3.73
N ILE A 167 -9.81 -3.97 -3.03
CA ILE A 167 -8.41 -3.53 -3.06
C ILE A 167 -7.84 -3.68 -4.47
N ILE A 168 -8.01 -4.85 -5.11
CA ILE A 168 -7.51 -5.11 -6.46
C ILE A 168 -8.10 -4.12 -7.47
N ALA A 169 -9.42 -3.89 -7.41
CA ALA A 169 -10.10 -2.92 -8.26
C ALA A 169 -9.61 -1.48 -8.02
N GLY A 170 -9.19 -1.16 -6.79
CA GLY A 170 -8.66 0.13 -6.39
C GLY A 170 -7.25 0.43 -6.93
N MET A 171 -6.44 -0.59 -7.23
CA MET A 171 -5.04 -0.43 -7.67
C MET A 171 -4.96 0.25 -9.03
N GLN A 172 -4.53 1.51 -9.06
CA GLN A 172 -4.59 2.34 -10.28
C GLN A 172 -3.61 1.90 -11.36
N GLY A 173 -2.41 1.45 -10.97
CA GLY A 173 -1.34 1.07 -11.89
C GLY A 173 -1.34 -0.40 -12.30
N LEU A 174 -2.30 -1.19 -11.80
CA LEU A 174 -2.36 -2.64 -12.07
C LEU A 174 -2.60 -2.89 -13.56
N ARG A 175 -1.70 -3.65 -14.18
CA ARG A 175 -1.74 -4.00 -15.61
C ARG A 175 -1.93 -5.49 -15.85
N HIS A 176 -1.30 -6.31 -15.01
CA HIS A 176 -1.34 -7.77 -15.09
C HIS A 176 -1.85 -8.32 -13.76
N LEU A 177 -2.95 -9.06 -13.83
CA LEU A 177 -3.57 -9.70 -12.69
C LEU A 177 -3.74 -11.20 -12.97
N GLN A 178 -3.25 -12.02 -12.05
CA GLN A 178 -3.54 -13.44 -12.03
C GLN A 178 -4.02 -13.83 -10.64
N VAL A 179 -5.25 -14.33 -10.53
CA VAL A 179 -5.78 -14.87 -9.27
C VAL A 179 -6.06 -16.35 -9.45
N MET A 180 -5.50 -17.19 -8.58
CA MET A 180 -5.76 -18.61 -8.54
C MET A 180 -6.58 -18.92 -7.28
N LEU A 181 -7.84 -19.25 -7.49
CA LEU A 181 -8.76 -19.70 -6.45
C LEU A 181 -8.54 -21.19 -6.22
N ILE A 182 -8.43 -21.60 -4.96
CA ILE A 182 -8.13 -23.00 -4.60
C ILE A 182 -9.06 -23.39 -3.46
N ASP A 183 -9.68 -24.56 -3.57
CA ASP A 183 -10.35 -25.19 -2.44
C ASP A 183 -9.41 -26.20 -1.76
N PRO A 184 -8.89 -25.90 -0.56
CA PRO A 184 -8.11 -26.87 0.22
C PRO A 184 -8.98 -27.89 0.96
N SER A 185 -10.32 -27.80 0.88
CA SER A 185 -11.22 -28.68 1.60
C SER A 185 -11.14 -30.13 1.09
N PRO A 186 -11.35 -31.13 1.98
CA PRO A 186 -11.34 -32.52 1.57
C PRO A 186 -12.53 -32.79 0.62
N GLN A 187 -12.27 -33.53 -0.46
CA GLN A 187 -13.25 -33.88 -1.50
C GLN A 187 -13.98 -32.69 -2.14
N GLN A 188 -13.37 -31.50 -2.21
CA GLN A 188 -13.98 -30.33 -2.87
C GLN A 188 -15.38 -30.01 -2.30
N LEU A 189 -15.50 -29.99 -0.97
CA LEU A 189 -16.74 -29.83 -0.22
C LEU A 189 -17.58 -28.63 -0.70
N TRP A 190 -16.92 -27.58 -1.20
CA TRP A 190 -17.60 -26.35 -1.61
C TRP A 190 -18.07 -26.34 -3.06
N GLU A 191 -17.73 -27.33 -3.89
CA GLU A 191 -18.00 -27.29 -5.34
C GLU A 191 -19.48 -27.03 -5.68
N ALA A 192 -20.39 -27.83 -5.13
CA ALA A 192 -21.82 -27.66 -5.40
C ALA A 192 -22.34 -26.27 -4.99
N ASN A 193 -22.00 -25.83 -3.78
CA ASN A 193 -22.42 -24.52 -3.27
C ASN A 193 -21.74 -23.36 -4.02
N TRP A 194 -20.53 -23.57 -4.54
CA TRP A 194 -19.83 -22.58 -5.35
C TRP A 194 -20.57 -22.34 -6.65
N VAL A 195 -20.95 -23.40 -7.36
CA VAL A 195 -21.69 -23.31 -8.63
C VAL A 195 -23.03 -22.59 -8.43
N GLU A 196 -23.73 -22.86 -7.32
CA GLU A 196 -24.97 -22.16 -6.98
C GLU A 196 -24.76 -20.66 -6.69
N LEU A 197 -23.62 -20.29 -6.12
CA LEU A 197 -23.29 -18.92 -5.72
C LEU A 197 -22.38 -18.21 -6.74
N GLU A 198 -22.12 -18.80 -7.90
CA GLU A 198 -21.08 -18.33 -8.80
C GLU A 198 -21.36 -16.91 -9.29
N ASP A 199 -22.61 -16.59 -9.62
CA ASP A 199 -23.02 -15.26 -10.07
C ASP A 199 -22.69 -14.17 -9.02
N ILE A 200 -23.12 -14.38 -7.76
CA ILE A 200 -22.88 -13.43 -6.66
C ILE A 200 -21.40 -13.36 -6.26
N LEU A 201 -20.65 -14.47 -6.38
CA LEU A 201 -19.21 -14.48 -6.14
C LEU A 201 -18.48 -13.62 -7.18
N LEU A 202 -18.91 -13.67 -8.43
CA LEU A 202 -18.34 -12.94 -9.55
C LEU A 202 -18.70 -11.44 -9.53
N ASP A 203 -19.75 -11.00 -8.85
CA ASP A 203 -20.09 -9.57 -8.73
C ASP A 203 -18.91 -8.73 -8.23
N SER A 204 -18.20 -9.23 -7.21
CA SER A 204 -16.99 -8.57 -6.69
C SER A 204 -15.85 -8.56 -7.72
N VAL A 205 -15.74 -9.62 -8.52
CA VAL A 205 -14.71 -9.76 -9.57
C VAL A 205 -14.96 -8.77 -10.72
N ARG A 206 -16.23 -8.55 -11.08
CA ARG A 206 -16.64 -7.60 -12.14
C ARG A 206 -16.26 -6.15 -11.82
N ALA A 207 -15.97 -5.82 -10.57
CA ALA A 207 -15.46 -4.49 -10.20
C ALA A 207 -14.04 -4.23 -10.74
N VAL A 208 -13.28 -5.27 -11.12
CA VAL A 208 -11.93 -5.14 -11.66
C VAL A 208 -11.99 -4.78 -13.15
N LYS A 209 -11.74 -3.51 -13.48
CA LYS A 209 -11.85 -2.99 -14.87
C LYS A 209 -10.55 -2.52 -15.50
N ARG A 210 -9.51 -2.30 -14.69
CA ARG A 210 -8.28 -1.59 -15.12
C ARG A 210 -7.18 -2.45 -15.75
N PRO A 211 -6.89 -3.67 -15.27
CA PRO A 211 -5.78 -4.45 -15.79
C PRO A 211 -5.96 -4.69 -17.29
N ARG A 212 -4.86 -4.60 -18.04
CA ARG A 212 -4.83 -4.92 -19.48
C ARG A 212 -4.99 -6.41 -19.71
N ASP A 213 -4.42 -7.20 -18.81
CA ASP A 213 -4.57 -8.64 -18.78
C ASP A 213 -4.94 -9.08 -17.37
N ALA A 214 -6.16 -9.60 -17.21
CA ALA A 214 -6.63 -10.16 -15.95
C ALA A 214 -7.16 -11.57 -16.18
N VAL A 215 -6.66 -12.51 -15.39
CA VAL A 215 -7.08 -13.90 -15.41
C VAL A 215 -7.45 -14.34 -14.00
N VAL A 216 -8.64 -14.89 -13.84
CA VAL A 216 -9.07 -15.56 -12.62
C VAL A 216 -9.25 -17.04 -12.94
N ILE A 217 -8.42 -17.86 -12.29
CA ILE A 217 -8.49 -19.32 -12.37
C ILE A 217 -9.45 -19.77 -11.27
N LEU A 218 -10.58 -20.32 -11.70
CA LEU A 218 -11.65 -20.83 -10.88
C LEU A 218 -11.25 -22.17 -10.23
N PRO A 219 -11.79 -22.47 -9.04
CA PRO A 219 -11.31 -23.60 -8.23
C PRO A 219 -11.73 -24.98 -8.74
N TYR A 220 -12.76 -25.08 -9.60
CA TYR A 220 -13.33 -26.38 -10.02
C TYR A 220 -13.51 -26.49 -11.54
N PRO A 221 -13.35 -27.71 -12.11
CA PRO A 221 -13.74 -28.08 -13.48
C PRO A 221 -15.18 -27.72 -13.87
N SER A 222 -16.11 -27.79 -12.90
CA SER A 222 -17.54 -27.53 -13.09
C SER A 222 -17.91 -26.06 -13.21
N CYS A 223 -16.98 -25.15 -12.91
CA CYS A 223 -17.20 -23.71 -12.99
C CYS A 223 -17.43 -23.25 -14.43
N ARG A 224 -18.34 -22.29 -14.60
CA ARG A 224 -18.60 -21.69 -15.90
C ARG A 224 -17.58 -20.58 -16.20
N THR A 225 -17.11 -20.52 -17.44
CA THR A 225 -16.18 -19.48 -17.90
C THR A 225 -16.81 -18.47 -18.84
N ASP A 226 -18.06 -18.69 -19.24
CA ASP A 226 -18.83 -17.91 -20.22
C ASP A 226 -19.69 -16.80 -19.58
N TRP A 227 -19.44 -16.45 -18.32
CA TRP A 227 -20.16 -15.38 -17.62
C TRP A 227 -19.99 -14.02 -18.30
N ASP A 228 -21.07 -13.23 -18.33
CA ASP A 228 -21.01 -11.84 -18.76
C ASP A 228 -20.32 -10.98 -17.70
N MET A 229 -19.06 -10.62 -17.98
CA MET A 229 -18.23 -9.81 -17.10
C MET A 229 -18.49 -8.30 -17.25
N GLY A 230 -19.42 -7.89 -18.13
CA GLY A 230 -19.73 -6.49 -18.40
C GLY A 230 -18.50 -5.72 -18.87
N ASP A 231 -18.20 -4.59 -18.20
CA ASP A 231 -17.01 -3.78 -18.50
C ASP A 231 -15.70 -4.36 -17.92
N SER A 232 -15.75 -5.49 -17.22
CA SER A 232 -14.56 -6.07 -16.60
C SER A 232 -13.67 -6.74 -17.64
N THR A 233 -12.36 -6.54 -17.51
CA THR A 233 -11.35 -7.15 -18.39
C THR A 233 -10.94 -8.55 -17.94
N VAL A 234 -11.56 -9.07 -16.87
CA VAL A 234 -11.23 -10.35 -16.26
C VAL A 234 -11.70 -11.50 -17.15
N ARG A 235 -10.77 -12.39 -17.49
CA ARG A 235 -11.06 -13.66 -18.15
C ARG A 235 -11.09 -14.77 -17.13
N LEU A 236 -12.17 -15.56 -17.17
CA LEU A 236 -12.32 -16.74 -16.34
C LEU A 236 -11.64 -17.92 -17.02
N ARG A 237 -10.90 -18.70 -16.25
CA ARG A 237 -10.31 -19.97 -16.68
C ARG A 237 -10.55 -21.00 -15.61
N VAL A 238 -10.52 -22.26 -16.01
CA VAL A 238 -10.53 -23.38 -15.07
C VAL A 238 -9.17 -24.08 -15.17
N LEU A 239 -8.73 -24.69 -14.07
CA LEU A 239 -7.53 -25.50 -14.11
C LEU A 239 -7.84 -26.75 -14.93
N ASP A 240 -7.29 -26.85 -16.14
CA ASP A 240 -7.24 -28.14 -16.83
C ASP A 240 -6.41 -29.07 -15.94
N ASN A 241 -7.00 -30.17 -15.49
CA ASN A 241 -6.29 -31.25 -14.79
C ASN A 241 -5.38 -32.03 -15.76
N GLY A 242 -4.66 -31.33 -16.63
CA GLY A 242 -3.61 -31.87 -17.46
C GLY A 242 -2.39 -32.13 -16.60
N LEU A 243 -2.09 -33.41 -16.37
CA LEU A 243 -0.70 -33.84 -16.36
C LEU A 243 0.04 -33.05 -17.44
N GLY A 244 1.04 -32.27 -17.06
CA GLY A 244 2.06 -31.82 -17.99
C GLY A 244 2.79 -33.04 -18.52
N THR A 245 2.29 -33.63 -19.60
CA THR A 245 3.17 -34.28 -20.56
C THR A 245 3.83 -33.15 -21.32
N GLY A 246 5.13 -32.98 -21.07
CA GLY A 246 5.99 -32.28 -22.01
C GLY A 246 5.76 -32.89 -23.39
N GLY A 247 5.25 -32.07 -24.29
CA GLY A 247 5.36 -32.27 -25.72
C GLY A 247 6.35 -31.24 -26.19
N ASP A 248 7.60 -31.66 -26.32
CA ASP A 248 8.50 -31.08 -27.31
C ASP A 248 7.77 -31.09 -28.65
N GLU A 249 7.70 -29.95 -29.32
CA GLU A 249 7.57 -29.91 -30.77
C GLU A 249 8.63 -28.95 -31.31
N ASP A 250 9.53 -29.56 -32.08
CA ASP A 250 10.63 -29.00 -32.86
C ASP A 250 10.18 -27.94 -33.89
#